data_AF-V8CLT1-F1
#
_entry.id   AF-V8CLT1-F1
#
_cell.length_a   1.000
_cell.length_b   1.000
_cell.length_c   1.000
_cell.angle_alpha   90.00
_cell.angle_beta   90.00
_cell.angle_gamma   90.00
#
_symmetry.space_group_name_H-M   'P 1'
#
loop_
_entity.id
_entity.type
_entity.pdbx_description
1 polymer ?
#
loop_
_entity_poly.entity_id
_entity_poly.type
_entity_poly.pdbx_seq_one_letter_code
_entity_poly.pdbx_strand_id
1 'polypeptide(L)'
;TMPVQKDIIRGQTAEIRCTLKRGGEFADTRYTIRYFQSDGKGLLRNDNGTVFKPNDRYPLTKEVFRLYYTSLSTDRQTIDVYVEDSFGRVQQLTFSFNNEKAENKEKSSATVTKVLKDADN
;
A
#
# COMPACT_ATOMS: atom_id res chain seq x y z
N THR A 1 7.73 -0.59 1.26
CA THR A 1 6.63 -1.40 0.70
C THR A 1 7.09 -1.99 -0.61
N MET A 2 6.56 -3.14 -1.03
CA MET A 2 6.80 -3.65 -2.40
C MET A 2 5.95 -2.85 -3.41
N PRO A 3 6.34 -2.80 -4.70
CA PRO A 3 5.51 -2.22 -5.75
C PRO A 3 4.13 -2.91 -5.78
N VAL A 4 3.09 -2.10 -5.91
CA VAL A 4 1.70 -2.56 -6.04
C VAL A 4 1.23 -2.16 -7.44
N GLN A 5 0.36 -2.98 -8.04
CA GLN A 5 -0.29 -2.64 -9.31
C GLN A 5 -1.03 -1.29 -9.20
N LYS A 6 -0.95 -0.47 -10.25
CA LYS A 6 -1.64 0.82 -10.31
C LYS A 6 -3.06 0.70 -10.82
N ASP A 7 -3.40 -0.39 -11.51
CA ASP A 7 -4.69 -0.59 -12.11
C ASP A 7 -5.45 -1.70 -11.37
N ILE A 8 -6.73 -1.47 -11.10
CA ILE A 8 -7.61 -2.45 -10.46
C ILE A 8 -9.02 -2.31 -11.03
N ILE A 9 -9.60 -3.43 -11.48
CA ILE A 9 -10.99 -3.46 -11.92
C ILE A 9 -11.92 -3.86 -10.77
N ARG A 10 -13.20 -3.51 -10.88
CA ARG A 10 -14.21 -3.92 -9.91
C ARG A 10 -14.20 -5.44 -9.70
N GLY A 11 -14.11 -5.86 -8.43
CA GLY A 11 -14.03 -7.26 -8.01
C GLY A 11 -12.60 -7.83 -7.95
N GLN A 12 -11.62 -7.17 -8.56
CA GLN A 12 -10.22 -7.58 -8.46
C GLN A 12 -9.66 -7.23 -7.07
N THR A 13 -8.69 -8.03 -6.63
CA THR A 13 -7.97 -7.83 -5.38
C THR A 13 -6.50 -7.54 -5.65
N ALA A 14 -5.98 -6.45 -5.09
CA ALA A 14 -4.55 -6.14 -5.07
C ALA A 14 -3.93 -6.58 -3.75
N GLU A 15 -2.79 -7.27 -3.81
CA GLU A 15 -1.95 -7.58 -2.65
C GLU A 15 -0.97 -6.43 -2.41
N ILE A 16 -0.93 -5.95 -1.17
CA ILE A 16 -0.01 -4.93 -0.70
C ILE A 16 0.87 -5.57 0.37
N ARG A 17 2.14 -5.83 0.03
CA ARG A 17 3.11 -6.38 0.97
C ARG A 17 3.91 -5.27 1.65
N CYS A 18 3.81 -5.25 2.97
CA CYS A 18 4.45 -4.27 3.83
C CYS A 18 5.48 -4.95 4.74
N THR A 19 6.57 -4.24 4.98
CA THR A 19 7.60 -4.61 5.96
C THR A 19 7.79 -3.42 6.88
N LEU A 20 7.47 -3.62 8.15
CA LEU A 20 7.74 -2.67 9.21
C LEU A 20 9.24 -2.73 9.54
N LYS A 21 9.97 -1.66 9.25
CA LYS A 21 11.36 -1.53 9.65
C LYS A 21 11.42 -0.78 10.98
N ARG A 22 11.86 -1.47 12.04
CA ARG A 22 12.09 -0.85 13.35
C ARG A 22 13.47 -0.19 13.34
N GLY A 23 13.56 1.04 13.86
CA GLY A 23 14.85 1.74 14.02
C GLY A 23 15.69 1.23 15.20
N GLY A 24 15.17 0.28 15.99
CA GLY A 24 15.82 -0.35 17.13
C GLY A 24 14.96 -1.46 17.73
N GLU A 25 15.56 -2.35 18.52
CA GLU A 25 14.87 -3.43 19.24
C GLU A 25 14.26 -2.91 20.55
N PHE A 26 13.14 -2.22 20.45
CA PHE A 26 12.33 -1.90 21.62
C PHE A 26 11.24 -2.96 21.74
N ALA A 27 11.44 -3.93 22.64
CA ALA A 27 10.54 -5.07 22.87
C ALA A 27 9.09 -4.65 23.14
N ASP A 28 8.88 -3.46 23.71
CA ASP A 28 7.55 -2.96 24.09
C ASP A 28 6.86 -2.07 23.05
N THR A 29 7.46 -1.82 21.88
CA THR A 29 6.82 -0.96 20.88
C THR A 29 5.63 -1.67 20.25
N ARG A 30 4.43 -1.17 20.53
CA ARG A 30 3.18 -1.66 19.94
C ARG A 30 2.87 -0.83 18.71
N TYR A 31 2.53 -1.51 17.63
CA TYR A 31 2.11 -0.88 16.38
C TYR A 31 0.63 -1.12 16.16
N THR A 32 -0.05 -0.11 15.67
CA THR A 32 -1.43 -0.20 15.20
C THR A 32 -1.50 0.24 13.75
N ILE A 33 -2.49 -0.27 13.04
CA ILE A 33 -2.78 0.07 11.66
C ILE A 33 -4.22 0.53 11.56
N ARG A 34 -4.44 1.62 10.83
CA ARG A 34 -5.77 2.11 10.45
C ARG A 34 -5.81 2.44 8.97
N TYR A 35 -7.01 2.45 8.42
CA TYR A 35 -7.24 2.71 7.01
C TYR A 35 -8.31 3.80 6.85
N PHE A 36 -8.13 4.66 5.85
CA PHE A 36 -9.12 5.61 5.38
C PHE A 36 -9.28 5.51 3.87
N GLN A 37 -10.53 5.53 3.40
CA GLN A 37 -10.83 5.57 1.99
C GLN A 37 -11.18 7.00 1.58
N SER A 38 -10.29 7.66 0.86
CA SER A 38 -10.53 9.01 0.35
C SER A 38 -11.41 9.00 -0.90
N ASP A 39 -11.17 8.06 -1.82
CA ASP A 39 -11.92 7.95 -3.09
C ASP A 39 -12.44 6.53 -3.36
N GLY A 40 -13.58 6.45 -4.05
CA GLY A 40 -14.19 5.21 -4.55
C GLY A 40 -14.76 4.31 -3.44
N LYS A 41 -14.88 3.00 -3.72
CA LYS A 41 -15.39 1.99 -2.77
C LYS A 41 -14.61 0.69 -2.86
N GLY A 42 -14.19 0.15 -1.72
CA GLY A 42 -13.50 -1.13 -1.65
C GLY A 42 -13.46 -1.72 -0.25
N LEU A 43 -12.91 -2.92 -0.15
CA LEU A 43 -12.74 -3.65 1.10
C LEU A 43 -11.25 -3.91 1.31
N LEU A 44 -10.73 -3.51 2.47
CA LEU A 44 -9.37 -3.81 2.88
C LEU A 44 -9.37 -4.93 3.93
N ARG A 45 -8.53 -5.95 3.74
CA ARG A 45 -8.36 -7.07 4.67
C ARG A 45 -6.90 -7.30 4.99
N ASN A 46 -6.60 -7.86 6.17
CA ASN A 46 -5.26 -8.38 6.47
C ASN A 46 -5.13 -9.87 6.12
N ASP A 47 -3.95 -10.40 6.35
CA ASP A 47 -3.58 -11.81 6.24
C ASP A 47 -4.39 -12.77 7.13
N ASN A 48 -4.92 -12.28 8.25
CA ASN A 48 -5.78 -13.07 9.14
C ASN A 48 -7.27 -13.02 8.72
N GLY A 49 -7.60 -12.37 7.60
CA GLY A 49 -8.97 -12.23 7.10
C GLY A 49 -9.81 -11.17 7.82
N THR A 50 -9.23 -10.40 8.75
CA THR A 50 -9.90 -9.27 9.39
C THR A 50 -10.23 -8.21 8.36
N VAL A 51 -11.50 -7.83 8.28
CA VAL A 51 -11.96 -6.72 7.44
C VAL A 51 -11.78 -5.41 8.21
N PHE A 52 -11.08 -4.47 7.60
CA PHE A 52 -10.82 -3.16 8.19
C PHE A 52 -12.05 -2.28 8.03
N LYS A 53 -12.52 -1.70 9.14
CA LYS A 53 -13.46 -0.60 9.12
C LYS A 53 -12.68 0.71 8.97
N PRO A 54 -13.14 1.65 8.14
CA PRO A 54 -12.50 2.96 8.04
C PRO A 54 -12.38 3.62 9.42
N ASN A 55 -11.20 4.19 9.70
CA ASN A 55 -10.81 4.83 10.98
C ASN A 55 -10.67 3.92 12.22
N ASP A 56 -11.03 2.64 12.15
CA ASP A 56 -10.76 1.71 13.25
C ASP A 56 -9.27 1.34 13.29
N ARG A 57 -8.75 1.18 14.51
CA ARG A 57 -7.35 0.76 14.75
C ARG A 57 -7.30 -0.73 15.03
N TYR A 58 -6.35 -1.40 14.38
CA TYR A 58 -6.08 -2.82 14.56
C TYR A 58 -4.63 -3.03 15.01
N PRO A 59 -4.35 -3.97 15.92
CA PRO A 59 -3.00 -4.26 16.34
C PRO A 59 -2.19 -4.89 15.20
N LEU A 60 -0.95 -4.45 15.04
CA LEU A 60 0.00 -5.00 14.08
C LEU A 60 1.06 -5.81 14.84
N THR A 61 0.91 -7.13 14.84
CA THR A 61 1.78 -8.05 15.60
C THR A 61 2.95 -8.60 14.79
N LYS A 62 2.90 -8.50 13.45
CA LYS A 62 3.91 -9.03 12.54
C LYS A 62 4.70 -7.90 11.90
N GLU A 63 6.01 -8.11 11.73
CA GLU A 63 6.86 -7.16 11.00
C GLU A 63 6.58 -7.18 9.50
N VAL A 64 6.33 -8.37 8.95
CA VAL A 64 5.90 -8.56 7.58
C VAL A 64 4.40 -8.88 7.59
N PHE A 65 3.62 -8.02 6.94
CA PHE A 65 2.18 -8.18 6.84
C PHE A 65 1.72 -7.91 5.40
N ARG A 66 0.57 -8.48 5.07
CA ARG A 66 -0.09 -8.32 3.78
C ARG A 66 -1.44 -7.68 3.98
N LEU A 67 -1.78 -6.75 3.10
CA LEU A 67 -3.12 -6.22 2.98
C LEU A 67 -3.68 -6.63 1.62
N TYR A 68 -4.96 -6.94 1.58
CA TYR A 68 -5.69 -7.31 0.37
C TYR A 68 -6.79 -6.29 0.16
N TYR A 69 -6.64 -5.47 -0.87
CA TYR A 69 -7.65 -4.48 -1.24
C TYR A 69 -8.49 -5.02 -2.40
N THR A 70 -9.77 -5.30 -2.13
CA THR A 70 -10.75 -5.69 -3.16
C THR A 70 -11.52 -4.47 -3.61
N SER A 71 -11.42 -4.13 -4.89
CA SER A 71 -12.16 -3.01 -5.47
C SER A 71 -13.64 -3.33 -5.59
N LEU A 72 -14.50 -2.38 -5.20
CA LEU A 72 -15.96 -2.44 -5.39
C LEU A 72 -16.47 -1.31 -6.29
N SER A 73 -15.59 -0.45 -6.79
CA SER A 73 -15.91 0.72 -7.61
C SER A 73 -15.39 0.56 -9.03
N THR A 74 -16.05 1.25 -9.96
CA THR A 74 -15.66 1.39 -11.37
C THR A 74 -14.93 2.71 -11.63
N ASP A 75 -14.57 3.44 -10.58
CA ASP A 75 -13.88 4.72 -10.67
C ASP A 75 -12.49 4.60 -10.07
N ARG A 76 -11.71 5.69 -10.17
CA ARG A 76 -10.43 5.80 -9.46
C ARG A 76 -10.66 5.66 -7.95
N GLN A 77 -9.78 4.93 -7.29
CA GLN A 77 -9.87 4.61 -5.87
C GLN A 77 -8.58 4.99 -5.17
N THR A 78 -8.68 5.63 -4.01
CA THR A 78 -7.51 5.99 -3.21
C THR A 78 -7.73 5.53 -1.78
N ILE A 79 -6.74 4.82 -1.26
CA ILE A 79 -6.69 4.34 0.11
C ILE A 79 -5.47 4.90 0.83
N ASP A 80 -5.69 5.37 2.05
CA ASP A 80 -4.65 5.83 2.96
C ASP A 80 -4.53 4.85 4.11
N VAL A 81 -3.35 4.26 4.26
CA VAL A 81 -3.00 3.35 5.35
C VAL A 81 -2.07 4.07 6.29
N TYR A 82 -2.38 4.07 7.58
CA TYR A 82 -1.56 4.68 8.61
C TYR A 82 -1.09 3.61 9.57
N VAL A 83 0.22 3.60 9.82
CA VAL A 83 0.84 2.78 10.86
C VAL A 83 1.30 3.71 11.96
N GLU A 84 0.78 3.51 13.16
CA GLU A 84 1.05 4.33 14.35
C GLU A 84 1.74 3.47 15.39
N ASP A 85 2.81 3.97 16.01
CA ASP A 85 3.46 3.30 17.13
C ASP A 85 3.00 3.85 18.49
N SER A 86 3.36 3.14 19.56
CA SER A 86 3.02 3.53 20.94
C SER A 86 3.64 4.84 21.42
N PHE A 87 4.56 5.43 20.65
CA PHE A 87 5.18 6.72 20.93
C PHE A 87 4.54 7.87 20.13
N GLY A 88 3.47 7.59 19.38
CA GLY A 88 2.73 8.58 18.59
C GLY A 88 3.36 8.89 17.23
N ARG A 89 4.38 8.13 16.80
CA ARG A 89 4.92 8.29 15.43
C ARG A 89 3.98 7.63 14.44
N VAL A 90 3.65 8.35 13.39
CA VAL A 90 2.73 7.90 12.34
C VAL A 90 3.45 7.85 11.00
N GLN A 91 3.34 6.72 10.31
CA GLN A 91 3.73 6.57 8.92
C GLN A 91 2.46 6.41 8.07
N GLN A 92 2.24 7.33 7.13
CA GLN A 92 1.18 7.22 6.13
C GLN A 92 1.71 6.58 4.84
N LEU A 93 0.87 5.74 4.22
CA LEU A 93 1.06 5.14 2.91
C LEU A 93 -0.21 5.36 2.10
N THR A 94 -0.10 6.07 0.98
CA THR A 94 -1.22 6.30 0.06
C THR A 94 -1.09 5.38 -1.14
N PHE A 95 -2.16 4.65 -1.46
CA PHE A 95 -2.25 3.84 -2.66
C PHE A 95 -3.41 4.33 -3.51
N SER A 96 -3.09 4.71 -4.75
CA SER A 96 -4.07 5.12 -5.74
C SER A 96 -4.16 4.07 -6.84
N PHE A 97 -5.39 3.64 -7.12
CA PHE A 97 -5.71 2.68 -8.14
C PHE A 97 -6.60 3.30 -9.21
N ASN A 98 -6.24 3.09 -10.47
CA ASN A 98 -7.06 3.45 -11.62
C ASN A 98 -7.97 2.29 -12.00
N ASN A 99 -9.19 2.58 -12.44
CA ASN A 99 -10.03 1.61 -13.13
C ASN A 99 -9.76 1.69 -14.64
N GLU A 100 -8.53 1.39 -15.07
CA GLU A 100 -8.28 1.21 -16.50
C GLU A 100 -8.79 -0.19 -16.88
N LYS A 101 -9.87 -0.25 -17.69
CA LYS A 101 -10.24 -1.49 -18.36
C LYS A 101 -9.00 -1.94 -19.11
N ALA A 102 -8.56 -3.18 -18.90
CA ALA A 102 -7.39 -3.75 -19.56
C ALA A 102 -7.63 -3.86 -21.08
N GLU A 103 -7.57 -2.74 -21.79
CA GLU A 103 -7.27 -2.69 -23.20
C GLU A 103 -5.76 -2.44 -23.32
N ASN A 104 -5.03 -3.57 -23.32
CA ASN A 104 -3.69 -3.74 -23.87
C ASN A 104 -2.67 -2.62 -23.61
N LYS A 105 -1.97 -2.64 -22.47
CA LYS A 105 -0.70 -1.91 -22.31
C LYS A 105 0.48 -2.88 -22.22
N GLU A 106 1.05 -3.14 -23.38
CA GLU A 106 2.41 -3.66 -23.50
C GLU A 106 3.42 -2.70 -22.81
N LYS A 107 4.31 -3.31 -22.02
CA LYS A 107 5.70 -2.92 -21.68
C LYS A 107 5.99 -1.43 -21.39
N SER A 108 6.30 -1.15 -20.12
CA SER A 108 7.34 -0.16 -19.77
C SER A 108 8.09 -0.55 -18.49
N SER A 109 8.87 -1.63 -18.59
CA SER A 109 10.09 -1.77 -17.80
C SER A 109 11.25 -1.31 -18.67
N ALA A 110 11.73 -0.10 -18.45
CA ALA A 110 12.98 0.39 -19.00
C ALA A 110 13.75 1.09 -17.88
N THR A 111 14.67 0.33 -17.30
CA THR A 111 15.75 0.75 -16.42
C THR A 111 16.46 1.99 -16.94
N VAL A 112 16.47 3.08 -16.17
CA VAL A 112 17.32 4.24 -16.45
C VAL A 112 18.69 3.99 -15.85
N THR A 113 19.60 3.40 -16.62
CA THR A 113 21.05 3.51 -16.36
C THR A 113 21.51 4.82 -16.99
N LYS A 114 21.59 5.88 -16.19
CA LYS A 114 22.13 7.17 -16.66
C LYS A 114 23.66 7.11 -16.61
N VAL A 115 24.26 6.67 -17.71
CA VAL A 115 25.66 6.97 -18.04
C VAL A 115 25.70 8.44 -18.46
N LEU A 116 26.48 9.27 -17.78
CA LEU A 116 26.89 10.57 -18.31
C LEU A 116 28.39 10.49 -18.60
N LYS A 117 28.68 10.63 -19.90
CA LYS A 117 29.97 10.72 -20.55
C LYS A 117 30.67 12.03 -20.22
N ASP A 118 31.99 11.94 -20.25
CA ASP A 118 32.96 13.01 -20.38
C ASP A 118 32.64 13.98 -21.53
N ALA A 119 33.01 15.25 -21.35
CA ALA A 119 33.20 16.23 -22.42
C ALA A 119 34.27 17.25 -22.00
N ASP A 120 35.48 17.03 -22.54
CA ASP A 120 36.49 17.96 -23.06
C ASP A 120 36.49 19.44 -22.60
N ASN A 121 37.60 19.82 -21.95
CA ASN A 121 38.50 20.86 -22.48
C ASN A 121 39.94 20.59 -22.03
#